data_AF-A0A917XQD9-F1
#
_entry.id   AF-A0A917XQD9-F1
#
_cell.length_a   1.000
_cell.length_b   1.000
_cell.length_c   1.000
_cell.angle_alpha   90.00
_cell.angle_beta   90.00
_cell.angle_gamma   90.00
#
_symmetry.space_group_name_H-M   'P 1'
#
loop_
_entity.id
_entity.type
_entity.pdbx_description
1 polymer ?
#
loop_
_entity_poly.entity_id
_entity_poly.type
_entity_poly.pdbx_seq_one_letter_code
_entity_poly.pdbx_strand_id
1 'polypeptide(L)'
;MPEQPGYDHSDTAVLLAKVEHQLTSLAEQTRTAKRERRRLRRARRAQRLRVRVRASMPVLRSGLMFIAIVAFATGLMLMMADTDDPMVFFALAGAACALAALTPSGK
;
A
#
# COMPACT_ATOMS: atom_id res chain seq x y z
N MET A 1 10.75 -68.81 31.63
CA MET A 1 11.34 -67.54 31.16
C MET A 1 10.72 -67.26 29.80
N PRO A 2 9.78 -66.31 29.67
CA PRO A 2 9.20 -66.01 28.36
C PRO A 2 10.27 -65.33 27.50
N GLU A 3 10.52 -65.90 26.33
CA GLU A 3 11.46 -65.36 25.34
C GLU A 3 11.00 -63.96 24.89
N GLN A 4 11.87 -62.97 25.09
CA GLN A 4 11.68 -61.63 24.55
C GLN A 4 11.87 -61.71 23.03
N PRO A 5 10.84 -61.41 22.21
CA PRO A 5 11.03 -61.37 20.77
C PRO A 5 12.05 -60.28 20.45
N GLY A 6 13.14 -60.66 19.79
CA GLY A 6 14.18 -59.74 19.34
C GLY A 6 13.55 -58.67 18.47
N TYR A 7 13.59 -57.42 18.92
CA TYR A 7 13.14 -56.28 18.13
C TYR A 7 13.89 -56.28 16.80
N ASP A 8 13.17 -56.26 15.68
CA ASP A 8 13.79 -56.21 14.37
C ASP A 8 14.33 -54.79 14.14
N HIS A 9 15.63 -54.61 14.41
CA HIS A 9 16.29 -53.29 14.37
C HIS A 9 16.29 -52.70 12.96
N SER A 10 16.09 -53.54 11.94
CA SER A 10 15.99 -53.17 10.53
C SER A 10 14.80 -52.24 10.25
N ASP A 11 13.61 -52.58 10.76
CA ASP A 11 12.38 -51.80 10.57
C ASP A 11 12.44 -50.45 11.31
N THR A 12 13.07 -50.44 12.49
CA THR A 12 13.24 -49.20 13.28
C THR A 12 14.16 -48.20 12.58
N ALA A 13 15.22 -48.66 11.91
CA ALA A 13 16.13 -47.79 11.16
C ALA A 13 15.46 -47.20 9.91
N VAL A 14 14.63 -47.98 9.22
CA VAL A 14 13.85 -47.50 8.06
C VAL A 14 12.80 -46.46 8.47
N LEU A 15 12.14 -46.67 9.61
CA LEU A 15 11.21 -45.70 10.19
C LEU A 15 11.92 -44.40 10.59
N LEU A 16 13.10 -44.49 11.22
CA LEU A 16 13.93 -43.34 11.58
C LEU A 16 14.32 -42.53 10.34
N ALA A 17 14.82 -43.18 9.28
CA ALA A 17 15.19 -42.53 8.03
C ALA A 17 13.99 -41.83 7.35
N LYS A 18 12.81 -42.44 7.38
CA LYS A 18 11.57 -41.81 6.87
C LYS A 18 11.17 -40.57 7.67
N VAL A 19 11.25 -40.64 9.01
CA VAL A 19 10.93 -39.50 9.88
C VAL A 19 11.93 -38.37 9.66
N GLU A 20 13.23 -38.68 9.53
CA GLU A 20 14.28 -37.70 9.26
C GLU A 20 14.08 -37.01 7.90
N HIS A 21 13.67 -37.76 6.88
CA HIS A 21 13.32 -37.22 5.57
C HIS A 21 12.07 -36.32 5.61
N GLN A 22 11.06 -36.69 6.40
CA GLN A 22 9.87 -35.86 6.58
C GLN A 22 10.18 -34.56 7.34
N LEU A 23 11.02 -34.63 8.37
CA LEU A 23 11.46 -33.45 9.13
C LEU A 23 12.27 -32.49 8.25
N THR A 24 13.17 -33.00 7.42
CA THR A 24 13.94 -32.17 6.48
C THR A 24 13.05 -31.53 5.41
N SER A 25 12.11 -32.28 4.83
CA SER A 25 11.12 -31.75 3.89
C SER A 25 10.25 -30.64 4.52
N LEU A 26 9.75 -30.84 5.73
CA LEU A 26 8.99 -29.81 6.47
C LEU A 26 9.85 -28.59 6.82
N ALA A 27 11.12 -28.79 7.16
CA ALA A 27 12.05 -27.69 7.41
C ALA A 27 12.31 -26.86 6.15
N GLU A 28 12.37 -27.47 4.97
CA GLU A 28 12.50 -26.76 3.70
C GLU A 28 11.23 -25.98 3.34
N GLN A 29 10.05 -26.59 3.49
CA GLN A 29 8.76 -25.94 3.24
C GLN A 29 8.53 -24.73 4.18
N THR A 30 8.94 -24.83 5.44
CA THR A 30 8.86 -23.69 6.37
C THR A 30 9.87 -22.59 6.03
N ARG A 31 11.04 -22.93 5.48
CA ARG A 31 12.02 -21.95 4.98
C ARG A 31 11.51 -21.21 3.74
N THR A 32 10.89 -21.91 2.78
CA THR A 32 10.30 -21.27 1.60
C THR A 32 9.11 -20.38 1.98
N ALA A 33 8.20 -20.88 2.82
CA ALA A 33 7.08 -20.10 3.33
C ALA A 33 7.53 -18.83 4.09
N LYS A 34 8.61 -18.92 4.90
CA LYS A 34 9.19 -17.74 5.57
C LYS A 34 9.76 -16.72 4.58
N ARG A 35 10.42 -17.17 3.51
CA ARG A 35 10.97 -16.30 2.45
C ARG A 35 9.84 -15.56 1.71
N GLU A 36 8.76 -16.25 1.37
CA GLU A 36 7.59 -15.65 0.74
C GLU A 36 6.87 -14.68 1.67
N ARG A 37 6.71 -15.01 2.95
CA ARG A 37 6.16 -14.08 3.95
C ARG A 37 6.98 -12.79 4.06
N ARG A 38 8.31 -12.87 4.00
CA ARG A 38 9.19 -11.69 3.99
C ARG A 38 9.00 -10.86 2.72
N ARG A 39 8.89 -11.50 1.54
CA ARG A 39 8.58 -10.81 0.27
C ARG A 39 7.22 -10.12 0.31
N LEU A 40 6.17 -10.82 0.74
CA LEU A 40 4.82 -10.28 0.86
C LEU A 40 4.72 -9.14 1.89
N ARG A 41 5.45 -9.21 3.01
CA ARG A 41 5.53 -8.10 3.98
C ARG A 41 6.14 -6.83 3.38
N ARG A 42 7.19 -6.96 2.56
CA ARG A 42 7.79 -5.83 1.84
C ARG A 42 6.84 -5.26 0.78
N ALA A 43 6.20 -6.13 0.00
CA ALA A 43 5.22 -5.74 -1.01
C ALA A 43 3.99 -5.01 -0.41
N ARG A 44 3.45 -5.51 0.71
CA ARG A 44 2.31 -4.90 1.42
C ARG A 44 2.64 -3.50 1.96
N ARG A 45 3.87 -3.25 2.43
CA ARG A 45 4.28 -1.90 2.88
C ARG A 45 4.29 -0.91 1.72
N ALA A 46 4.84 -1.30 0.57
CA ALA A 46 4.84 -0.47 -0.63
C ALA A 46 3.42 -0.22 -1.18
N GLN A 47 2.56 -1.24 -1.16
CA GLN A 47 1.15 -1.09 -1.56
C GLN A 47 0.38 -0.16 -0.64
N ARG A 48 0.55 -0.22 0.69
CA ARG A 48 -0.17 0.67 1.62
C ARG A 48 0.16 2.15 1.38
N LEU A 49 1.42 2.47 1.10
CA LEU A 49 1.83 3.83 0.74
C LEU A 49 1.18 4.28 -0.58
N ARG A 50 1.23 3.44 -1.62
CA ARG A 50 0.61 3.74 -2.92
C ARG A 50 -0.91 3.91 -2.82
N VAL A 51 -1.58 3.07 -2.03
CA VAL A 51 -3.04 3.14 -1.83
C VAL A 51 -3.44 4.39 -1.06
N ARG A 52 -2.72 4.76 0.01
CA ARG A 52 -3.00 5.99 0.76
C ARG A 52 -2.84 7.24 -0.11
N VAL A 53 -1.75 7.32 -0.89
CA VAL A 53 -1.50 8.45 -1.80
C VAL A 53 -2.58 8.51 -2.88
N ARG A 54 -2.99 7.38 -3.47
CA ARG A 54 -4.09 7.35 -4.45
C ARG A 54 -5.44 7.76 -3.86
N ALA A 55 -5.72 7.40 -2.61
CA ALA A 55 -6.99 7.74 -1.96
C ALA A 55 -7.08 9.22 -1.56
N SER A 56 -5.97 9.86 -1.21
CA SER A 56 -5.94 11.30 -0.85
C SER A 56 -5.90 12.23 -2.06
N MET A 57 -5.43 11.76 -3.22
CA MET A 57 -5.36 12.56 -4.46
C MET A 57 -6.70 13.14 -4.96
N PRO A 58 -7.82 12.39 -5.02
CA PRO A 58 -9.10 12.97 -5.44
C PRO A 58 -9.61 14.02 -4.47
N VAL A 59 -9.40 13.83 -3.16
CA VAL A 59 -9.79 14.79 -2.11
C VAL A 59 -8.98 16.09 -2.23
N LEU A 60 -7.68 15.99 -2.50
CA LEU A 60 -6.82 17.16 -2.74
C LEU A 60 -7.29 17.94 -3.98
N ARG A 61 -7.62 17.22 -5.07
CA ARG A 61 -8.09 17.83 -6.32
C ARG A 61 -9.43 18.55 -6.16
N SER A 62 -10.39 17.93 -5.47
CA SER A 62 -11.68 18.57 -5.20
C SER A 62 -11.54 19.75 -4.24
N GLY A 63 -10.66 19.67 -3.24
CA GLY A 63 -10.32 20.79 -2.37
C GLY A 63 -9.73 21.98 -3.14
N LEU A 64 -8.76 21.73 -4.03
CA LEU A 64 -8.17 22.78 -4.87
C LEU A 64 -9.17 23.42 -5.84
N MET A 65 -10.04 22.61 -6.46
CA MET A 65 -11.14 23.11 -7.30
C MET A 65 -12.10 24.01 -6.51
N PHE A 66 -12.45 23.62 -5.28
CA PHE A 66 -13.29 24.45 -4.42
C PHE A 66 -12.63 25.80 -4.10
N ILE A 67 -11.34 25.80 -3.73
CA ILE A 67 -10.58 27.03 -3.49
C ILE A 67 -10.55 27.91 -4.75
N ALA A 68 -10.37 27.33 -5.94
CA ALA A 68 -10.38 28.08 -7.19
C ALA A 68 -11.74 28.76 -7.46
N ILE A 69 -12.85 28.05 -7.21
CA ILE A 69 -14.20 28.59 -7.38
C ILE A 69 -14.45 29.73 -6.39
N VAL A 70 -14.10 29.54 -5.12
CA VAL A 70 -14.27 30.56 -4.08
C VAL A 70 -13.44 31.80 -4.41
N ALA A 71 -12.15 31.63 -4.73
CA ALA A 71 -11.28 32.75 -5.09
C ALA A 71 -11.78 33.49 -6.33
N PHE A 72 -12.28 32.77 -7.34
CA PHE A 72 -12.88 33.39 -8.53
C PHE A 72 -14.14 34.19 -8.19
N ALA A 73 -15.04 33.63 -7.39
CA ALA A 73 -16.27 34.32 -6.97
C ALA A 73 -15.96 35.56 -6.12
N THR A 74 -14.99 35.48 -5.21
CA THR A 74 -14.54 36.61 -4.40
C THR A 74 -13.89 37.70 -5.26
N GLY A 75 -13.02 37.34 -6.21
CA GLY A 75 -12.44 38.28 -7.16
C GLY A 75 -13.49 38.96 -8.04
N LEU A 76 -14.51 38.22 -8.48
CA LEU A 76 -15.63 38.76 -9.24
C LEU A 76 -16.49 39.72 -8.42
N MET A 77 -16.75 39.42 -7.14
CA MET A 77 -17.45 40.34 -6.23
C MET A 77 -16.64 41.62 -5.98
N LEU A 78 -15.34 41.52 -5.75
CA LEU A 78 -14.46 42.68 -5.54
C LEU A 78 -14.37 43.57 -6.77
N MET A 79 -14.36 42.96 -7.96
CA MET A 79 -14.41 43.69 -9.23
C MET A 79 -15.75 44.44 -9.40
N MET A 80 -16.87 43.85 -8.98
CA MET A 80 -18.18 44.50 -9.00
C MET A 80 -18.34 45.58 -7.92
N ALA A 81 -17.57 45.49 -6.84
CA ALA A 81 -17.56 46.46 -5.75
C ALA A 81 -16.59 47.65 -5.97
N ASP A 82 -15.93 47.73 -7.14
CA ASP A 82 -14.96 48.77 -7.51
C ASP A 82 -13.86 48.96 -6.45
N THR A 83 -13.37 47.82 -5.93
CA THR A 83 -12.33 47.78 -4.90
C THR A 83 -10.95 47.61 -5.50
N ASP A 84 -9.94 48.14 -4.82
CA ASP A 84 -8.55 48.05 -5.23
C ASP A 84 -8.07 46.59 -5.15
N ASP A 85 -7.65 46.07 -6.30
CA ASP A 85 -6.84 44.86 -6.52
C ASP A 85 -7.54 43.47 -6.50
N PRO A 86 -8.58 43.23 -7.33
CA PRO A 86 -9.18 41.90 -7.51
C PRO A 86 -8.23 40.90 -8.20
N MET A 87 -7.14 41.37 -8.81
CA MET A 87 -6.19 40.55 -9.56
C MET A 87 -5.55 39.45 -8.70
N VAL A 88 -5.32 39.70 -7.42
CA VAL A 88 -4.72 38.71 -6.50
C VAL A 88 -5.59 37.46 -6.38
N PHE A 89 -6.93 37.63 -6.36
CA PHE A 89 -7.87 36.53 -6.26
C PHE A 89 -7.98 35.73 -7.56
N PHE A 90 -7.88 36.39 -8.72
CA PHE A 90 -7.81 35.72 -10.01
C PHE A 90 -6.49 34.94 -10.20
N ALA A 91 -5.36 35.51 -9.78
CA ALA A 91 -4.08 34.81 -9.78
C ALA A 91 -4.11 33.57 -8.87
N LEU A 92 -4.73 33.69 -7.69
CA LEU A 92 -4.91 32.58 -6.77
C LEU A 92 -5.84 31.49 -7.34
N ALA A 93 -6.94 31.88 -7.99
CA ALA A 93 -7.83 30.96 -8.69
C ALA A 93 -7.12 30.21 -9.84
N GLY A 94 -6.33 30.93 -10.64
CA GLY A 94 -5.51 30.35 -11.71
C GLY A 94 -4.47 29.37 -11.19
N ALA A 95 -3.74 29.74 -10.12
CA ALA A 95 -2.76 28.88 -9.48
C ALA A 95 -3.40 27.61 -8.88
N ALA A 96 -4.55 27.74 -8.22
CA ALA A 96 -5.30 26.61 -7.67
C ALA A 96 -5.80 25.66 -8.77
N CYS A 97 -6.27 26.19 -9.90
CA CYS A 97 -6.66 25.41 -11.08
C CYS A 97 -5.46 24.71 -11.73
N ALA A 98 -4.31 25.38 -11.87
CA ALA A 98 -3.08 24.79 -12.41
C ALA A 98 -2.57 23.64 -11.51
N LEU A 99 -2.57 23.85 -10.19
CA LEU A 99 -2.25 22.82 -9.20
C LEU A 99 -3.24 21.65 -9.27
N ALA A 100 -4.54 21.92 -9.38
CA ALA A 100 -5.55 20.88 -9.57
C ALA A 100 -5.36 20.11 -10.89
N ALA A 101 -4.95 20.77 -11.98
CA ALA A 101 -4.68 20.13 -13.27
C ALA A 101 -3.43 19.23 -13.21
N LEU A 102 -2.39 19.64 -12.49
CA LEU A 102 -1.16 18.88 -12.28
C LEU A 102 -1.33 17.68 -11.33
N THR A 103 -2.39 17.67 -10.50
CA THR A 103 -2.71 16.47 -9.71
C THR A 103 -3.23 15.36 -10.64
N PRO A 104 -2.52 14.22 -10.74
CA PRO A 104 -2.88 13.16 -11.68
C PRO A 104 -4.26 12.61 -11.32
N SER A 105 -5.15 12.60 -12.32
CA SER A 105 -6.45 11.93 -12.23
C SER A 105 -6.17 10.44 -12.18
N GLY A 106 -6.39 9.82 -11.02
CA GLY A 106 -6.22 8.38 -10.83
C GLY A 106 -7.26 7.60 -11.62
N LYS A 107 -7.08 7.52 -12.95
CA LYS A 107 -7.68 6.51 -13.80
C LYS A 107 -6.76 5.28 -13.86
#